data_AF-A0A090QG78-F1
#
_entry.id   AF-A0A090QG78-F1
#
_cell.length_a   1.000
_cell.length_b   1.000
_cell.length_c   1.000
_cell.angle_alpha   90.00
_cell.angle_beta   90.00
_cell.angle_gamma   90.00
#
_symmetry.space_group_name_H-M   'P 1'
#
loop_
_entity.id
_entity.type
_entity.pdbx_description
1 polymer ?
#
loop_
_entity_poly.entity_id
_entity_poly.type
_entity_poly.pdbx_seq_one_letter_code
_entity_poly.pdbx_strand_id
1 'polypeptide(L)' 'MQREIPSSYILVGNGATGEKGGVPLHLPHYDFNDDLLMIGVDFWVALVHDQLAR' A
#
# COMPACT_ATOMS: atom_id res chain seq x y z
N MET A 1 14.83 -3.79 -1.95
CA MET A 1 14.77 -3.06 -0.67
C MET A 1 15.93 -2.09 -0.60
N GLN A 2 15.68 -0.85 -0.20
CA GLN A 2 16.74 0.17 -0.07
C GLN A 2 17.74 -0.21 1.03
N ARG A 3 19.02 0.04 0.80
CA ARG A 3 20.18 -0.31 1.63
C ARG A 3 21.02 0.87 2.10
N GLU A 4 20.86 2.06 1.51
CA GLU A 4 21.75 3.21 1.81
C GLU A 4 21.35 4.00 3.06
N ILE A 5 20.06 4.01 3.42
CA ILE A 5 19.54 4.70 4.60
C ILE A 5 18.52 3.80 5.32
N PRO A 6 18.29 4.00 6.64
CA PRO A 6 17.20 3.34 7.33
C PRO A 6 15.89 3.55 6.56
N SER A 7 15.30 2.45 6.10
CA SER A 7 14.11 2.47 5.26
C SER A 7 13.20 1.30 5.58
N SER A 8 11.91 1.49 5.34
CA SER A 8 10.88 0.47 5.49
C SER A 8 10.10 0.37 4.18
N TYR A 9 9.77 -0.86 3.80
CA TYR A 9 8.88 -1.15 2.68
C TYR A 9 7.79 -2.09 3.17
N ILE A 10 6.54 -1.72 2.95
CA ILE A 10 5.37 -2.47 3.39
C ILE A 10 4.53 -2.89 2.18
N LEU A 11 3.79 -3.99 2.37
CA LEU A 11 2.80 -4.46 1.41
C LEU A 11 1.42 -4.25 2.01
N VAL A 12 0.49 -3.77 1.20
CA VAL A 12 -0.95 -3.68 1.53
C VAL A 12 -1.67 -4.68 0.65
N GLY A 13 -2.56 -5.48 1.25
CA GLY A 13 -3.36 -6.44 0.50
C GLY A 13 -4.28 -5.72 -0.48
N ASN A 14 -4.23 -6.11 -1.77
CA ASN A 14 -5.03 -5.50 -2.83
C ASN A 14 -6.44 -6.11 -2.95
N GLY A 15 -6.54 -7.43 -2.76
CA GLY A 15 -7.78 -8.22 -2.79
C GLY A 15 -7.48 -9.72 -2.85
N ALA A 16 -8.41 -10.57 -2.43
CA ALA A 16 -8.30 -12.02 -2.56
C ALA A 16 -8.75 -12.50 -3.96
N THR A 17 -8.47 -13.76 -4.31
CA THR A 17 -8.90 -14.33 -5.58
C THR A 17 -10.42 -14.24 -5.74
N GLY A 18 -10.88 -13.60 -6.83
CA GLY A 18 -12.29 -13.36 -7.10
C GLY A 18 -12.82 -12.01 -6.59
N GLU A 19 -12.00 -11.25 -5.85
CA GLU A 19 -12.32 -9.90 -5.39
C GLU A 19 -11.65 -8.82 -6.27
N LYS A 20 -12.10 -7.56 -6.12
CA LYS A 20 -11.44 -6.39 -6.74
C LYS A 20 -9.99 -6.33 -6.28
N GLY A 21 -9.06 -6.11 -7.22
CA GLY A 21 -7.62 -6.15 -6.92
C GLY A 21 -7.01 -7.54 -6.73
N GLY A 22 -7.81 -8.62 -6.80
CA GLY A 22 -7.36 -10.00 -6.64
C GLY A 22 -6.66 -10.61 -7.85
N VAL A 23 -6.68 -9.92 -8.99
CA VAL A 23 -5.90 -10.30 -10.18
C VAL A 23 -4.43 -9.99 -9.89
N PRO A 24 -3.49 -10.93 -10.12
CA PRO A 24 -2.07 -10.66 -9.97
C PRO A 24 -1.56 -9.50 -10.84
N LEU A 25 -0.61 -8.74 -10.31
CA LEU A 25 0.17 -7.77 -11.06
C LEU A 25 0.80 -8.43 -12.31
N HIS A 26 0.96 -7.63 -13.38
CA HIS A 26 1.48 -8.03 -14.69
C HIS A 26 0.54 -8.83 -15.61
N LEU A 27 -0.71 -9.08 -15.20
CA LEU A 27 -1.73 -9.62 -16.10
C LEU A 27 -2.44 -8.50 -16.88
N PRO A 28 -2.87 -8.73 -18.14
CA PRO A 28 -3.53 -7.71 -18.97
C PRO A 28 -4.83 -7.13 -18.40
N HIS A 29 -5.44 -7.84 -17.46
CA HIS A 29 -6.70 -7.45 -16.82
C HIS A 29 -6.51 -7.13 -15.34
N TYR A 30 -5.26 -6.83 -14.94
CA TYR A 30 -5.00 -6.28 -13.63
C TYR A 30 -5.75 -4.96 -13.46
N ASP A 31 -6.55 -4.87 -12.41
CA ASP A 31 -7.29 -3.68 -12.01
C ASP A 31 -7.01 -3.44 -10.52
N PHE A 32 -6.57 -2.22 -10.18
CA PHE A 32 -6.18 -1.88 -8.82
C PHE A 32 -7.42 -1.64 -7.95
N ASN A 33 -7.34 -1.97 -6.66
CA ASN A 33 -8.43 -1.69 -5.75
C ASN A 33 -8.38 -0.24 -5.23
N ASP A 34 -9.03 0.67 -5.95
CA ASP A 34 -9.08 2.10 -5.58
C ASP A 34 -9.64 2.38 -4.17
N ASP A 35 -10.38 1.46 -3.58
CA ASP A 35 -10.94 1.58 -2.23
C ASP A 35 -9.81 1.65 -1.18
N LEU A 36 -8.59 1.23 -1.55
CA LEU A 36 -7.40 1.26 -0.71
C LEU A 36 -6.66 2.61 -0.72
N LEU A 37 -6.98 3.52 -1.64
CA LEU A 37 -6.26 4.79 -1.77
C LEU A 37 -6.28 5.59 -0.47
N MET A 38 -7.46 5.74 0.14
CA MET A 38 -7.60 6.49 1.38
C MET A 38 -7.00 5.75 2.58
N ILE A 39 -7.07 4.41 2.62
CA ILE A 39 -6.39 3.61 3.65
C ILE A 39 -4.88 3.85 3.61
N GLY A 40 -4.29 3.87 2.41
CA GLY A 40 -2.88 4.16 2.23
C GLY A 40 -2.50 5.57 2.65
N VAL A 41 -3.31 6.58 2.27
CA VAL A 41 -3.10 7.98 2.68
C VAL A 41 -3.15 8.09 4.20
N ASP A 42 -4.19 7.56 4.83
CA ASP A 42 -4.40 7.65 6.28
C ASP A 42 -3.25 6.98 7.05
N PHE A 43 -2.75 5.84 6.56
CA PHE A 43 -1.57 5.17 7.15
C PHE A 43 -0.35 6.08 7.16
N TRP A 44 0.00 6.69 6.01
CA TRP A 44 1.19 7.55 5.92
C TRP A 44 1.03 8.84 6.72
N VAL A 45 -0.16 9.43 6.72
CA VAL A 45 -0.47 10.62 7.53
C VAL A 45 -0.33 10.30 9.02
N ALA A 46 -0.94 9.21 9.49
CA ALA A 46 -0.84 8.77 10.87
C ALA A 46 0.61 8.46 11.28
N LEU A 47 1.36 7.76 10.42
CA LEU A 47 2.77 7.44 10.68
C LEU A 47 3.62 8.71 10.82
N VAL A 48 3.44 9.68 9.93
CA VAL A 48 4.18 10.94 9.99
C VAL A 48 3.82 11.71 11.26
N HIS A 49 2.53 11.77 11.63
CA HIS A 49 2.11 12.40 12.87
C HIS A 49 2.70 11.71 14.10
N ASP A 50 2.71 10.38 14.14
CA ASP A 50 3.27 9.61 15.25
C ASP A 50 4.79 9.82 15.40
N GLN A 51 5.53 9.78 14.27
CA GLN A 51 7.00 9.83 14.29
C GLN A 51 7.57 11.25 14.37
N LEU A 52 6.83 12.27 13.94
CA LEU A 52 7.27 13.67 13.89
C LEU A 52 6.44 14.61 14.79
N ALA A 53 5.52 14.08 15.61
CA ALA A 53 4.85 14.89 16.64
C ALA A 53 5.90 15.52 17.57
N ARG A 54 5.69 16.80 17.87
CA ARG A 54 6.60 17.63 18.64
C ARG A 54 6.24 17.66 20.11
#